data_AF-A0A0N0AWP1-F1
#
_entry.id   AF-A0A0N0AWP1-F1
#
_cell.length_a   1.000
_cell.length_b   1.000
_cell.length_c   1.000
_cell.angle_alpha   90.00
_cell.angle_beta   90.00
_cell.angle_gamma   90.00
#
_symmetry.space_group_name_H-M   'P 1'
#
loop_
_entity.id
_entity.type
_entity.pdbx_description
1 polymer ?
#
loop_
_entity_poly.entity_id
_entity_poly.type
_entity_poly.pdbx_seq_one_letter_code
_entity_poly.pdbx_strand_id
1 'polypeptide(L)'
;MCNADFCARVRAAFVRIAREVLAERPDTDGYPLRSALARGALTPSDLLGPGYAPLIATDPAISAAAAAGHVEGQPGSAQAAVTDGQLLDAVRRAWNLIAGVVEWREGAVTVD
;
A
#
# COMPACT_ATOMS: atom_id res chain seq x y z
N MET A 1 6.74 14.58 9.23
CA MET A 1 7.67 13.70 8.48
C MET A 1 7.27 12.25 8.74
N CYS A 2 7.29 11.40 7.70
CA CYS A 2 7.14 9.95 7.85
C CYS A 2 8.29 9.38 8.68
N ASN A 3 8.02 8.42 9.57
CA ASN A 3 9.06 7.63 10.23
C ASN A 3 9.90 6.88 9.16
N ALA A 4 11.23 6.98 9.23
CA ALA A 4 12.12 6.47 8.18
C ALA A 4 12.00 4.95 7.98
N ASP A 5 11.86 4.18 9.05
CA ASP A 5 11.77 2.72 9.00
C ASP A 5 10.45 2.27 8.38
N PHE A 6 9.33 2.90 8.76
CA PHE A 6 8.04 2.64 8.13
C PHE A 6 8.08 2.96 6.63
N CYS A 7 8.66 4.11 6.26
CA CYS A 7 8.83 4.50 4.87
C CYS A 7 9.70 3.50 4.08
N ALA A 8 10.76 2.94 4.68
CA ALA A 8 11.60 1.93 4.05
C ALA A 8 10.85 0.60 3.86
N ARG A 9 10.08 0.16 4.86
CA ARG A 9 9.27 -1.06 4.78
C ARG A 9 8.16 -0.98 3.73
N VAL A 10 7.46 0.16 3.65
CA VAL A 10 6.47 0.41 2.59
C VAL A 10 7.12 0.34 1.21
N ARG A 11 8.30 0.94 1.02
CA ARG A 11 9.04 0.87 -0.24
C ARG A 11 9.41 -0.57 -0.61
N ALA A 12 9.92 -1.35 0.34
CA ALA A 12 10.23 -2.76 0.12
C ALA A 12 8.99 -3.57 -0.31
N ALA A 13 7.84 -3.32 0.34
CA ALA A 13 6.57 -3.95 -0.03
C ALA A 13 6.12 -3.54 -1.44
N PHE A 14 6.19 -2.25 -1.81
CA PHE A 14 5.88 -1.78 -3.16
C PHE A 14 6.75 -2.44 -4.24
N VAL A 15 8.07 -2.52 -4.03
CA VAL A 15 8.99 -3.19 -4.96
C VAL A 15 8.67 -4.69 -5.08
N ARG A 16 8.32 -5.33 -3.95
CA ARG A 16 7.95 -6.76 -3.93
C ARG A 16 6.66 -7.01 -4.71
N ILE A 17 5.64 -6.18 -4.55
CA ILE A 17 4.35 -6.29 -5.25
C ILE A 17 4.48 -5.89 -6.73
N ALA A 18 5.29 -4.89 -7.08
CA ALA A 18 5.57 -4.55 -8.46
C ALA A 18 6.08 -5.74 -9.28
N ARG A 19 6.90 -6.60 -8.67
CA ARG A 19 7.35 -7.86 -9.29
C ARG A 19 6.21 -8.87 -9.50
N GLU A 20 5.24 -8.94 -8.59
CA GLU A 20 4.04 -9.79 -8.77
C GLU A 20 3.21 -9.26 -9.94
N VAL A 21 2.98 -7.95 -9.97
CA VAL A 21 2.19 -7.26 -11.00
C VAL A 21 2.80 -7.42 -12.40
N LEU A 22 4.12 -7.37 -12.52
CA LEU A 22 4.78 -7.58 -13.81
C LEU A 22 4.68 -9.01 -14.34
N ALA A 23 4.36 -9.97 -13.48
CA ALA A 23 4.09 -11.36 -13.86
C ALA A 23 2.60 -11.65 -14.10
N GLU A 24 1.71 -10.68 -13.82
CA GLU A 24 0.27 -10.81 -14.09
C GLU A 24 0.00 -10.92 -15.59
N ARG A 25 -1.04 -11.66 -15.96
CA ARG A 25 -1.49 -11.76 -17.35
C ARG A 25 -2.15 -10.44 -17.81
N PRO A 26 -2.11 -10.10 -19.10
CA PRO A 26 -2.73 -8.87 -19.62
C PRO A 26 -4.26 -8.78 -19.47
N ASP A 27 -4.94 -9.89 -19.17
CA ASP A 27 -6.39 -9.92 -18.89
C ASP A 27 -6.72 -9.74 -17.40
N THR A 28 -5.73 -9.44 -16.56
CA THR A 28 -5.94 -9.09 -15.15
C THR A 28 -6.53 -7.68 -15.03
N ASP A 29 -7.51 -7.50 -14.14
CA ASP A 29 -8.15 -6.21 -13.89
C ASP A 29 -7.14 -5.09 -13.60
N GLY A 30 -7.35 -3.93 -14.20
CA GLY A 30 -6.47 -2.78 -14.07
C GLY A 30 -5.25 -2.80 -15.00
N TYR A 31 -5.07 -3.83 -15.83
CA TYR A 31 -4.17 -3.74 -16.98
C TYR A 31 -4.70 -2.70 -17.99
N PRO A 32 -3.84 -1.87 -18.64
CA PRO A 32 -2.37 -1.84 -18.56
C PRO A 32 -1.81 -0.95 -17.44
N LEU A 33 -2.65 -0.19 -16.73
CA LEU A 33 -2.24 0.81 -15.74
C LEU A 33 -1.40 0.21 -14.61
N ARG A 34 -1.81 -0.96 -14.07
CA ARG A 34 -1.04 -1.68 -13.04
C ARG A 34 0.38 -1.99 -13.49
N SER A 35 0.54 -2.47 -14.72
CA SER A 35 1.82 -2.85 -15.31
C SER A 35 2.71 -1.62 -15.56
N ALA A 36 2.13 -0.52 -16.05
CA ALA A 36 2.86 0.73 -16.24
C ALA A 36 3.38 1.30 -14.90
N LEU A 37 2.54 1.31 -13.86
CA LEU A 37 2.94 1.71 -12.51
C LEU A 37 4.07 0.84 -11.96
N ALA A 38 4.03 -0.47 -12.22
CA ALA A 38 5.02 -1.42 -11.69
C ALA A 38 6.41 -1.16 -12.27
N ARG A 39 6.48 -0.79 -13.55
CA ARG A 39 7.74 -0.36 -14.17
C ARG A 39 8.27 0.93 -13.54
N GLY A 40 7.38 1.89 -13.27
CA GLY A 40 7.74 3.14 -12.57
C GLY A 40 8.28 2.90 -11.16
N ALA A 41 7.59 2.08 -10.36
CA ALA A 41 8.00 1.76 -8.99
C ALA A 41 9.37 1.06 -8.86
N LEU A 42 9.87 0.47 -9.96
CA LEU A 42 11.21 -0.13 -10.02
C LEU A 42 12.28 0.84 -10.53
N THR A 43 11.92 2.10 -10.85
CA THR A 43 12.91 3.12 -11.22
C THR A 43 13.63 3.68 -9.99
N PRO A 44 14.96 3.86 -10.04
CA PRO A 44 15.74 4.28 -8.87
C PRO A 44 15.36 5.64 -8.29
N SER A 45 14.87 6.57 -9.11
CA SER A 45 14.47 7.92 -8.70
C SER A 45 13.25 7.92 -7.77
N ASP A 46 12.33 6.98 -7.97
CA ASP A 46 11.11 6.87 -7.16
C ASP A 46 11.37 6.26 -5.77
N LEU A 47 12.58 5.74 -5.53
CA LEU A 47 13.00 5.14 -4.27
C LEU A 47 13.44 6.16 -3.21
N LEU A 48 13.54 7.45 -3.55
CA LEU A 48 14.16 8.48 -2.70
C LEU A 48 13.15 9.39 -1.95
N GLY A 49 11.87 9.40 -2.32
CA GLY A 49 10.82 10.18 -1.63
C GLY A 49 10.18 9.43 -0.44
N PRO A 50 9.29 10.07 0.34
CA PRO A 50 8.41 9.37 1.28
C PRO A 50 7.50 8.34 0.58
N GLY A 51 7.39 8.44 -0.75
CA GLY A 51 6.72 7.48 -1.62
C GLY A 51 5.24 7.35 -1.26
N TYR A 52 4.76 6.11 -1.30
CA TYR A 52 3.37 5.75 -1.00
C TYR A 52 3.09 5.53 0.50
N ALA A 53 4.03 5.87 1.40
CA ALA A 53 3.85 5.65 2.84
C ALA A 53 2.61 6.36 3.43
N PRO A 54 2.25 7.60 3.04
CA PRO A 54 1.00 8.22 3.50
C PRO A 54 -0.24 7.44 3.06
N LEU A 55 -0.27 6.93 1.83
CA LEU A 55 -1.36 6.11 1.31
C LEU A 55 -1.52 4.83 2.15
N ILE A 56 -0.42 4.14 2.42
CA ILE A 56 -0.45 2.92 3.24
C ILE A 56 -0.81 3.21 4.69
N ALA A 57 -0.38 4.34 5.26
CA ALA A 57 -0.76 4.73 6.61
C ALA A 57 -2.27 4.97 6.77
N THR A 58 -2.96 5.34 5.69
CA THR A 58 -4.43 5.50 5.67
C THR A 58 -5.21 4.21 5.40
N ASP A 59 -4.54 3.10 5.13
CA ASP A 59 -5.22 1.82 5.01
C ASP A 59 -5.86 1.45 6.37
N PRO A 60 -7.15 1.05 6.41
CA PRO A 60 -7.85 0.81 7.67
C PRO A 60 -7.18 -0.23 8.56
N ALA A 61 -6.61 -1.30 8.00
CA ALA A 61 -5.95 -2.34 8.78
C ALA A 61 -4.62 -1.84 9.35
N ILE A 62 -3.89 -1.02 8.59
CA ILE A 62 -2.64 -0.39 9.05
C ILE A 62 -2.92 0.62 10.15
N SER A 63 -3.90 1.51 9.94
CA SER A 63 -4.30 2.52 10.92
C SER A 63 -4.77 1.88 12.23
N ALA A 64 -5.59 0.82 12.16
CA ALA A 64 -6.06 0.08 13.33
C ALA A 64 -4.91 -0.60 14.09
N ALA A 65 -3.99 -1.26 13.39
CA ALA A 65 -2.82 -1.90 14.01
C ALA A 65 -1.90 -0.87 14.69
N ALA A 66 -1.65 0.25 14.02
CA ALA A 66 -0.84 1.34 14.56
C ALA A 66 -1.47 1.98 15.79
N ALA A 67 -2.80 2.18 15.79
CA ALA A 67 -3.53 2.69 16.94
C ALA A 67 -3.51 1.71 18.12
N ALA A 68 -3.71 0.42 17.87
CA ALA A 68 -3.71 -0.61 18.91
C ALA A 68 -2.34 -0.82 19.56
N GLY A 69 -1.25 -0.64 18.80
CA GLY A 69 0.11 -0.78 19.29
C GLY A 69 0.77 0.52 19.75
N HIS A 70 0.04 1.63 19.76
CA HIS A 70 0.58 2.90 20.25
C HIS A 70 0.82 2.84 21.76
N VAL A 71 2.04 3.19 22.18
CA VAL A 71 2.41 3.34 23.58
C VAL A 71 2.92 4.76 23.82
N GLU A 72 2.28 5.46 24.74
CA GLU A 72 2.66 6.81 25.14
C GLU A 72 4.12 6.83 25.64
N GLY A 73 4.89 7.83 25.21
CA GLY A 73 6.30 7.95 25.58
C GLY A 73 7.24 6.97 24.86
N GLN A 74 6.76 6.11 23.94
CA GLN A 74 7.58 5.22 23.12
C GLN A 74 7.50 5.58 21.63
N PRO A 75 8.38 6.47 21.13
CA PRO A 75 8.47 6.78 19.71
C PRO A 75 8.75 5.51 18.90
N GLY A 76 7.92 5.22 17.90
CA GLY A 76 8.08 4.02 17.05
C GLY A 76 7.14 2.87 17.36
N SER A 77 6.48 2.86 18.53
CA SER A 77 5.58 1.77 18.97
C SER A 77 4.46 1.48 17.98
N ALA A 78 3.78 2.52 17.49
CA ALA A 78 2.72 2.41 16.50
C ALA A 78 3.21 1.79 15.17
N GLN A 79 4.42 2.12 14.72
CA GLN A 79 4.99 1.57 13.48
C GLN A 79 5.48 0.13 13.66
N ALA A 80 6.01 -0.20 14.84
CA ALA A 80 6.47 -1.54 15.17
C ALA A 80 5.32 -2.56 15.25
N ALA A 81 4.12 -2.10 15.60
CA ALA A 81 2.91 -2.93 15.67
C ALA A 81 2.36 -3.34 14.30
N VAL A 82 2.73 -2.62 13.24
CA VAL A 82 2.36 -2.98 11.86
C VAL A 82 3.29 -4.09 11.37
N THR A 83 2.74 -5.22 10.96
CA THR A 83 3.49 -6.37 10.43
C THR A 83 3.78 -6.23 8.93
N ASP A 84 4.81 -6.93 8.43
CA ASP A 84 5.12 -6.95 7.00
C ASP A 84 4.00 -7.59 6.15
N GLY A 85 3.28 -8.58 6.71
CA GLY A 85 2.12 -9.17 6.05
C GLY A 85 1.01 -8.14 5.81
N GLN A 86 0.67 -7.35 6.84
CA GLN A 86 -0.30 -6.25 6.70
C GLN A 86 0.15 -5.21 5.68
N LEU A 87 1.45 -4.89 5.63
CA LEU A 87 2.00 -3.98 4.62
C LEU A 87 1.83 -4.54 3.20
N LEU A 88 2.17 -5.81 2.97
CA LEU A 88 2.00 -6.43 1.65
C LEU A 88 0.53 -6.41 1.20
N ASP A 89 -0.40 -6.73 2.10
CA ASP A 89 -1.82 -6.71 1.78
C ASP A 89 -2.36 -5.30 1.53
N ALA A 90 -1.93 -4.32 2.33
CA ALA A 90 -2.27 -2.91 2.11
C ALA A 90 -1.70 -2.40 0.79
N VAL A 91 -0.48 -2.80 0.41
CA VAL A 91 0.12 -2.45 -0.89
C VAL A 91 -0.64 -3.08 -2.05
N ARG A 92 -1.09 -4.34 -1.94
CA ARG A 92 -1.93 -4.95 -2.99
C ARG A 92 -3.24 -4.17 -3.19
N ARG A 93 -3.91 -3.79 -2.10
CA ARG A 93 -5.10 -2.93 -2.16
C ARG A 93 -4.80 -1.56 -2.75
N ALA A 94 -3.71 -0.93 -2.35
CA ALA A 94 -3.26 0.35 -2.90
C ALA A 94 -3.00 0.24 -4.41
N TRP A 95 -2.44 -0.88 -4.87
CA TRP A 95 -2.21 -1.12 -6.29
C TRP A 95 -3.50 -1.19 -7.10
N ASN A 96 -4.51 -1.87 -6.56
CA ASN A 96 -5.86 -1.90 -7.13
C ASN A 96 -6.45 -0.48 -7.21
N LEU A 97 -6.40 0.25 -6.10
CA LEU A 97 -6.93 1.62 -6.00
C LEU A 97 -6.26 2.58 -7.01
N ILE A 98 -4.93 2.57 -7.11
CA ILE A 98 -4.19 3.45 -8.04
C ILE A 98 -4.53 3.11 -9.50
N ALA A 99 -4.77 1.83 -9.80
CA ALA A 99 -5.16 1.38 -11.12
C ALA A 99 -6.66 1.54 -11.42
N GLY A 100 -7.44 2.13 -10.51
CA GLY A 100 -8.89 2.29 -10.66
C GLY A 100 -9.68 0.99 -10.52
N VAL A 101 -9.05 -0.09 -10.04
CA VAL A 101 -9.73 -1.35 -9.70
C VAL A 101 -10.33 -1.17 -8.31
N VAL A 102 -11.60 -0.77 -8.28
CA VAL A 102 -12.39 -0.76 -7.07
C VAL A 102 -13.23 -2.03 -7.04
N GLU A 103 -13.18 -2.80 -5.95
CA GLU A 103 -14.25 -3.76 -5.71
C GLU A 103 -15.54 -2.95 -5.58
N TRP A 104 -16.43 -3.07 -6.56
CA TRP A 104 -17.78 -2.58 -6.40
C TRP A 104 -18.45 -3.44 -5.33
N ARG A 105 -18.68 -2.87 -4.14
CA ARG A 105 -19.55 -3.50 -3.16
C ARG A 105 -20.98 -3.39 -3.69
N GLU A 106 -21.53 -4.51 -4.16
CA GLU A 106 -22.98 -4.68 -4.28
C GLU A 106 -23.64 -4.27 -2.96
N GLY A 107 -24.44 -3.19 -2.98
CA GLY A 107 -25.30 -2.82 -1.86
C GLY A 107 -25.20 -1.40 -1.29
N ALA A 108 -24.46 -0.46 -1.88
CA ALA A 108 -24.51 0.94 -1.45
C ALA A 108 -25.40 1.79 -2.37
N VAL A 109 -26.57 2.15 -1.81
CA VAL A 109 -27.55 3.17 -2.26
C VAL A 109 -28.66 2.68 -3.19
N THR A 110 -29.75 2.18 -2.61
CA THR A 110 -31.11 2.52 -3.09
C THR A 110 -31.42 3.93 -2.59
N VAL A 111 -31.59 4.87 -3.52
CA VAL A 111 -32.26 6.14 -3.22
C VAL A 111 -33.75 5.87 -3.44
N ASP A 112 -34.55 5.93 -2.38
CA ASP A 112 -36.00 6.11 -2.48
C ASP A 112 -36.32 7.53 -2.97
#